data_AF-A0A6C8EZH6-F1
#
_entry.id   AF-A0A6C8EZH6-F1
#
_cell.length_a   1.000
_cell.length_b   1.000
_cell.length_c   1.000
_cell.angle_alpha   90.00
_cell.angle_beta   90.00
_cell.angle_gamma   90.00
#
_symmetry.space_group_name_H-M   'P 1'
#
loop_
_entity.id
_entity.type
_entity.pdbx_description
1 polymer ?
#
loop_
_entity_poly.entity_id
_entity_poly.type
_entity_poly.pdbx_seq_one_letter_code
_entity_poly.pdbx_strand_id
1 'polypeptide(L)' 'MDNSDCTASYSRVFATRAEAEETLAALTEKARSVESEPCQITPTFTEESEGVRLDIDFVFACEAETLIFQLGLR' A
#
# COMPACT_ATOMS: atom_id res chain seq x y z
N MET A 1 18.14 2.45 16.94
CA MET A 1 17.53 1.62 15.88
C MET A 1 16.12 1.33 16.37
N ASP A 2 15.32 2.32 16.73
CA ASP A 2 14.75 3.47 15.99
C ASP A 2 13.69 3.04 14.98
N ASN A 3 12.45 3.20 15.47
CA ASN A 3 11.11 2.98 14.95
C ASN A 3 10.69 1.60 14.42
N SER A 4 9.54 1.14 14.95
CA SER A 4 8.75 0.02 14.47
C SER A 4 8.20 0.30 13.05
N ASP A 5 9.07 0.40 12.05
CA ASP A 5 8.66 0.58 10.66
C ASP A 5 8.18 -0.76 10.06
N CYS A 6 7.14 -1.34 10.65
CA CYS A 6 6.32 -2.37 10.00
C CYS A 6 5.37 -1.74 8.97
N THR A 7 5.69 -0.55 8.45
CA THR A 7 4.83 0.22 7.55
C THR A 7 5.48 0.32 6.18
N ALA A 8 4.77 -0.12 5.14
CA ALA A 8 5.11 0.17 3.76
C ALA A 8 4.12 1.19 3.21
N SER A 9 4.63 2.28 2.62
CA SER A 9 3.79 3.31 2.00
C SER A 9 3.89 3.25 0.48
N TYR A 10 2.76 3.40 -0.19
CA TYR A 10 2.64 3.49 -1.64
C TYR A 10 1.94 4.80 -2.01
N SER A 11 2.52 5.57 -2.92
CA SER A 11 1.93 6.82 -3.42
C SER A 11 2.05 6.88 -4.93
N ARG A 12 0.93 7.02 -5.63
CA ARG A 12 0.91 7.18 -7.09
C ARG A 12 -0.31 7.99 -7.54
N VAL A 13 -0.09 8.82 -8.57
CA VAL A 13 -1.16 9.52 -9.28
C VAL A 13 -1.64 8.65 -10.45
N PHE A 14 -2.95 8.50 -10.56
CA PHE A 14 -3.66 7.79 -11.60
C PHE A 14 -4.52 8.76 -12.40
N ALA A 15 -4.78 8.46 -13.67
CA ALA A 15 -5.64 9.30 -14.50
C ALA A 15 -7.11 9.22 -14.05
N THR A 16 -7.53 8.06 -13.54
CA THR A 16 -8.90 7.83 -13.08
C THR A 16 -8.98 7.12 -11.72
N ARG A 17 -10.09 7.33 -11.01
CA ARG A 17 -10.40 6.61 -9.77
C ARG A 17 -10.48 5.10 -9.96
N ALA A 18 -10.97 4.65 -11.11
CA ALA A 18 -11.05 3.22 -11.42
C ALA A 18 -9.67 2.56 -11.45
N GLU A 19 -8.66 3.19 -12.06
CA GLU A 19 -7.28 2.66 -12.09
C GLU A 19 -6.64 2.65 -10.69
N ALA A 20 -6.94 3.67 -9.88
CA ALA A 20 -6.49 3.73 -8.50
C ALA A 20 -7.14 2.61 -7.66
N GLU A 21 -8.44 2.36 -7.81
CA GLU A 21 -9.15 1.28 -7.13
C GLU A 21 -8.67 -0.12 -7.56
N GLU A 22 -8.41 -0.33 -8.86
CA GLU A 22 -7.82 -1.57 -9.37
C GLU A 22 -6.43 -1.81 -8.77
N THR A 23 -5.61 -0.76 -8.70
CA THR A 23 -4.28 -0.86 -8.07
C THR A 23 -4.39 -1.14 -6.58
N LEU A 24 -5.29 -0.47 -5.87
CA LEU A 24 -5.55 -0.75 -4.46
C LEU A 24 -5.94 -2.21 -4.23
N ALA A 25 -6.82 -2.77 -5.07
CA ALA A 25 -7.21 -4.17 -4.98
C ALA A 25 -6.03 -5.12 -5.19
N ALA A 26 -5.21 -4.88 -6.23
CA ALA A 26 -4.02 -5.68 -6.52
C ALA A 26 -2.97 -5.62 -5.39
N LEU A 27 -2.74 -4.43 -4.82
CA LEU A 27 -1.81 -4.25 -3.70
C LEU A 27 -2.36 -4.87 -2.41
N THR A 28 -3.67 -4.79 -2.18
CA THR A 28 -4.33 -5.45 -1.06
C THR A 28 -4.16 -6.97 -1.16
N GLU A 29 -4.39 -7.56 -2.32
CA GLU A 29 -4.19 -9.00 -2.53
C GLU A 29 -2.74 -9.43 -2.30
N LYS A 30 -1.77 -8.64 -2.80
CA LYS A 30 -0.34 -8.87 -2.52
C LYS A 30 -0.03 -8.81 -1.03
N ALA A 31 -0.58 -7.83 -0.30
CA ALA A 31 -0.38 -7.72 1.14
C ALA A 31 -0.96 -8.95 1.87
N ARG A 32 -2.18 -9.37 1.50
CA ARG A 32 -2.82 -10.59 2.02
C ARG A 32 -2.03 -11.87 1.74
N SER A 33 -1.28 -11.93 0.65
CA SER A 33 -0.44 -13.09 0.34
C SER A 33 0.86 -13.13 1.17
N VAL A 34 1.30 -11.99 1.71
CA VAL A 34 2.54 -11.86 2.48
C VAL A 34 2.26 -11.87 3.99
N GLU A 35 1.10 -11.37 4.39
CA GLU A 35 0.72 -11.23 5.80
C GLU A 35 0.55 -12.60 6.49
N SER A 36 1.11 -12.73 7.69
CA SER A 36 0.87 -13.83 8.63
C SER A 36 -0.25 -13.47 9.60
N GLU A 37 -0.35 -12.19 9.94
CA GLU A 37 -1.44 -11.58 10.71
C GLU A 37 -2.11 -10.47 9.88
N PRO A 38 -3.38 -10.10 10.14
CA PRO A 38 -4.08 -9.12 9.33
C PRO A 38 -3.32 -7.78 9.23
N CYS A 39 -2.84 -7.46 8.03
CA CYS A 39 -2.24 -6.17 7.73
C CYS A 39 -3.31 -5.08 7.77
N GLN A 40 -2.98 -3.95 8.40
CA GLN A 40 -3.83 -2.76 8.36
C GLN A 40 -3.50 -1.97 7.09
N ILE A 41 -4.51 -1.77 6.25
CA ILE A 41 -4.36 -1.11 4.95
C ILE A 41 -5.21 0.15 4.98
N THR A 42 -4.57 1.32 4.89
CA THR A 42 -5.24 2.63 4.96
C THR A 42 -5.07 3.37 3.64
N PRO A 43 -6.01 3.22 2.68
CA PRO A 43 -5.99 3.97 1.44
C PRO A 43 -6.60 5.36 1.60
N THR A 44 -5.97 6.35 1.00
CA THR A 44 -6.41 7.73 0.89
C THR A 44 -6.44 8.11 -0.58
N PHE A 45 -7.61 8.59 -1.04
CA PHE A 45 -7.78 9.09 -2.40
C PHE A 45 -7.90 10.61 -2.35
N THR A 46 -7.02 11.30 -3.08
CA THR A 46 -7.01 12.76 -3.19
C THR A 46 -7.25 13.14 -4.65
N GLU A 47 -8.31 13.88 -4.92
CA GLU A 47 -8.56 14.42 -6.27
C GLU A 47 -7.57 15.55 -6.56
N GLU A 48 -6.81 15.44 -7.65
CA GLU A 48 -5.83 16.43 -8.07
C GLU A 48 -6.08 16.88 -9.52
N SER A 49 -5.48 17.99 -9.92
CA SER A 49 -5.66 18.56 -11.26
C SER A 49 -5.26 17.60 -12.40
N GLU A 50 -4.35 16.68 -12.13
CA GLU A 50 -3.81 15.70 -13.08
C GLU A 50 -4.48 14.32 -12.98
N GLY A 51 -5.48 14.15 -12.10
CA GLY A 51 -6.21 12.90 -11.90
C GLY A 51 -6.53 12.63 -10.43
N VAL A 52 -6.24 11.43 -9.95
CA VAL A 52 -6.44 11.05 -8.54
C VAL A 52 -5.15 10.48 -7.97
N ARG A 53 -4.72 11.04 -6.85
CA ARG A 53 -3.62 10.50 -6.06
C ARG A 53 -4.16 9.43 -5.13
N LEU A 54 -3.50 8.28 -5.13
CA LEU A 54 -3.74 7.20 -4.19
C LEU A 54 -2.51 7.06 -3.30
N ASP A 55 -2.70 7.32 -2.02
CA ASP A 55 -1.73 7.10 -0.96
C ASP A 55 -2.22 5.93 -0.11
N ILE A 56 -1.37 4.94 0.16
CA ILE A 56 -1.74 3.77 0.96
C ILE A 56 -0.64 3.47 1.96
N ASP A 57 -1.02 3.31 3.21
CA ASP A 57 -0.15 2.77 4.25
C ASP A 57 -0.54 1.32 4.57
N PHE A 58 0.43 0.42 4.47
CA PHE A 58 0.32 -1.00 4.81
C PHE A 58 1.11 -1.24 6.11
N VAL A 59 0.42 -1.46 7.22
CA VAL A 59 1.03 -1.76 8.52
C VAL A 59 0.94 -3.27 8.75
N PHE A 60 2.07 -3.95 8.65
CA PHE A 60 2.22 -5.38 8.91
C PHE A 60 2.50 -5.64 10.38
N ALA A 61 2.39 -6.90 10.80
CA ALA A 61 2.72 -7.30 12.16
C ALA A 61 4.23 -7.44 12.37
N CYS A 62 4.98 -7.74 11.30
CA CYS A 62 6.42 -7.90 11.35
C CYS A 62 7.17 -7.14 10.24
N GLU A 63 8.41 -6.75 10.54
CA GLU A 63 9.32 -6.09 9.60
C GLU A 63 9.63 -6.98 8.39
N ALA A 64 9.75 -8.30 8.57
CA ALA A 64 10.02 -9.24 7.48
C ALA A 64 8.92 -9.20 6.40
N GLU A 65 7.66 -9.11 6.81
CA GLU A 65 6.50 -9.03 5.91
C GLU A 65 6.53 -7.71 5.13
N THR A 66 6.82 -6.62 5.83
CA THR A 66 7.00 -5.29 5.25
C THR A 66 8.09 -5.31 4.18
N LEU A 67 9.25 -5.91 4.47
CA LEU A 67 10.37 -6.04 3.53
C LEU A 67 10.01 -6.89 2.31
N ILE A 68 9.36 -8.04 2.50
CA ILE A 68 8.91 -8.91 1.40
C ILE A 68 7.91 -8.16 0.51
N PHE A 69 6.96 -7.45 1.12
CA PHE A 69 5.97 -6.67 0.38
C PHE A 69 6.61 -5.52 -0.40
N GLN A 70 7.52 -4.75 0.22
CA GLN A 70 8.25 -3.68 -0.44
C GLN A 70 9.10 -4.15 -1.63
N LEU A 71 9.69 -5.35 -1.56
CA LEU A 71 10.38 -5.95 -2.70
C LEU A 71 9.44 -6.22 -3.87
N GLY A 72 8.17 -6.52 -3.61
CA GLY A 72 7.12 -6.73 -4.61
C GLY A 72 6.46 -5.46 -5.14
N LEU A 73 6.75 -4.28 -4.56
CA LEU A 73 6.30 -2.96 -5.02
C LEU A 73 7.25 -2.33 -6.06
N ARG A 74 8.46 -2.88 -6.20
CA ARG A 74 9.50 -2.40 -7.12
C ARG A 74 9.26 -2.80 -8.57
#